data_AF-A0A959X0A3-F1
#
_entry.id   AF-A0A959X0A3-F1
#
_cell.length_a   1.000
_cell.length_b   1.000
_cell.length_c   1.000
_cell.angle_alpha   90.00
_cell.angle_beta   90.00
_cell.angle_gamma   90.00
#
_symmetry.space_group_name_H-M   'P 1'
#
loop_
_entity.id
_entity.type
_entity.pdbx_description
1 polymer ?
#
loop_
_entity_poly.entity_id
_entity_poly.type
_entity_poly.pdbx_seq_one_letter_code
_entity_poly.pdbx_strand_id
1 'polypeptide(L)'
;MSRRLAVVVPVYNEASGIAATLEALAGQDDADFDAVFVDNASTDDSVQLMETFIRRHGLTRWRIVHEPLKGTGAAADTGMREAIAGGAQLLARTDADCLPRHDWTAAVRRALTPSHEGGLGLALVGGELVPRRDEGLGWPTRAALRGAVHLAEAFGRIRPGNRDPAYRGPYMMAAGCNVGITSRLYEQAGGFPRTRIEQLHEDRALVNAVRQLTRDYQRRSDVVVYASSRRAQAWGLANTLLWYKDHAYCPPEVDIRDPALAQRPARTSIALAARHERRLLLAAHPLAFPFIDAIGGPVRRVPGLGVVVKDADLMRAVLMDSDSFGKSGPGSPGDLWTPVLGPRVLMNMDGADHLELRRKLAPLFSPGSVRDLVADSLGPATQRLSERLQRGEEVDLVSHAQHAASAVISRLVGLPPGVIDAGFFARSSTVTGFVSLARPSLTPRQITRAREVMHE
;
A
#
# COMPACT_ATOMS: atom_id res chain seq x y z
N MET A 1 -28.77 25.27 22.26
CA MET A 1 -27.91 24.06 22.39
C MET A 1 -26.92 24.09 21.25
N SER A 2 -25.64 23.80 21.51
CA SER A 2 -24.62 23.70 20.46
C SER A 2 -25.03 22.63 19.45
N ARG A 3 -24.88 22.90 18.15
CA ARG A 3 -25.21 21.93 17.09
C ARG A 3 -24.28 20.73 17.18
N ARG A 4 -24.81 19.51 17.14
CA ARG A 4 -24.02 18.28 17.28
C ARG A 4 -23.02 18.13 16.13
N LEU A 5 -21.73 18.05 16.47
CA LEU A 5 -20.63 17.85 15.53
C LEU A 5 -20.22 16.37 15.50
N ALA A 6 -19.98 15.83 14.32
CA ALA A 6 -19.37 14.51 14.15
C ALA A 6 -18.13 14.59 13.26
N VAL A 7 -17.06 13.93 13.68
CA VAL A 7 -15.81 13.75 12.93
C VAL A 7 -15.81 12.36 12.31
N VAL A 8 -15.67 12.30 10.99
CA VAL A 8 -15.60 11.06 10.22
C VAL A 8 -14.15 10.80 9.83
N VAL A 9 -13.68 9.58 10.09
CA VAL A 9 -12.31 9.14 9.80
C VAL A 9 -12.35 7.84 9.00
N PRO A 10 -12.18 7.87 7.68
CA PRO A 10 -11.97 6.65 6.89
C PRO A 10 -10.64 5.98 7.27
N VAL A 11 -10.67 4.68 7.52
CA VAL A 11 -9.51 3.89 7.95
C VAL A 11 -9.32 2.68 7.05
N TYR A 12 -8.11 2.47 6.55
CA TYR A 12 -7.72 1.24 5.86
C TYR A 12 -6.23 0.98 6.05
N ASN A 13 -5.89 -0.13 6.70
CA ASN A 13 -4.53 -0.59 6.96
C ASN A 13 -3.60 0.50 7.53
N GLU A 14 -3.98 1.09 8.66
CA GLU A 14 -3.28 2.21 9.30
C GLU A 14 -2.76 1.87 10.71
N ALA A 15 -2.50 0.59 11.02
CA ALA A 15 -2.08 0.19 12.37
C ALA A 15 -0.82 0.93 12.87
N SER A 16 0.07 1.33 11.96
CA SER A 16 1.31 2.06 12.29
C SER A 16 1.10 3.55 12.60
N GLY A 17 0.08 4.19 12.02
CA GLY A 17 -0.12 5.65 12.09
C GLY A 17 -1.33 6.07 12.93
N ILE A 18 -2.33 5.19 13.10
CA ILE A 18 -3.64 5.54 13.65
C ILE A 18 -3.58 6.10 15.08
N ALA A 19 -2.63 5.63 15.89
CA ALA A 19 -2.48 6.08 17.28
C ALA A 19 -2.29 7.60 17.40
N ALA A 20 -1.47 8.19 16.52
CA ALA A 20 -1.21 9.64 16.56
C ALA A 20 -2.46 10.45 16.19
N THR A 21 -3.27 9.95 15.25
CA THR A 21 -4.54 10.54 14.85
C THR A 21 -5.57 10.48 15.99
N LEU A 22 -5.66 9.33 16.67
CA LEU A 22 -6.54 9.15 17.84
C LEU A 22 -6.18 10.11 18.97
N GLU A 23 -4.88 10.25 19.29
CA GLU A 23 -4.40 11.20 20.30
C GLU A 23 -4.69 12.66 19.90
N ALA A 24 -4.48 13.02 18.62
CA ALA A 24 -4.77 14.37 18.14
C ALA A 24 -6.27 14.73 18.23
N LEU A 25 -7.15 13.75 17.99
CA LEU A 25 -8.60 13.91 18.15
C LEU A 25 -9.03 13.95 19.63
N ALA A 26 -8.44 13.09 20.47
CA ALA A 26 -8.74 13.08 21.90
C ALA A 26 -8.26 14.35 22.61
N GLY A 27 -7.18 14.97 22.12
CA GLY A 27 -6.62 16.22 22.62
C GLY A 27 -7.21 17.50 22.04
N GLN A 28 -8.42 17.45 21.45
CA GLN A 28 -9.08 18.67 20.96
C GLN A 28 -9.61 19.54 22.11
N ASP A 29 -9.48 20.86 21.97
CA ASP A 29 -9.97 21.85 22.94
C ASP A 29 -11.51 21.82 23.05
N ASP A 30 -12.18 21.64 21.90
CA ASP A 30 -13.62 21.36 21.83
C ASP A 30 -13.83 19.85 21.67
N ALA A 31 -14.02 19.18 22.82
CA ALA A 31 -14.24 17.74 22.92
C ALA A 31 -15.71 17.31 22.72
N ASP A 32 -16.64 18.26 22.47
CA ASP A 32 -18.07 17.97 22.31
C ASP A 32 -18.41 17.51 20.88
N PHE A 33 -17.90 16.34 20.50
CA PHE A 33 -18.16 15.74 19.19
C PHE A 33 -18.27 14.22 19.26
N ASP A 34 -18.96 13.65 18.26
CA ASP A 34 -18.96 12.21 18.01
C ASP A 34 -17.84 11.88 17.01
N ALA A 35 -17.21 10.71 17.14
CA ALA A 35 -16.26 10.24 16.14
C ALA A 35 -16.78 8.96 15.49
N VAL A 36 -16.73 8.91 14.16
CA VAL A 36 -17.11 7.75 13.35
C VAL A 36 -15.89 7.31 12.56
N PHE A 37 -15.22 6.28 13.06
CA PHE A 37 -14.12 5.61 12.37
C PHE A 37 -14.70 4.58 11.42
N VAL A 38 -14.39 4.67 10.13
CA VAL A 38 -14.94 3.77 9.12
C VAL A 38 -13.84 2.83 8.65
N ASP A 39 -13.83 1.61 9.18
CA ASP A 39 -12.97 0.54 8.70
C ASP A 39 -13.39 0.11 7.30
N ASN A 40 -12.58 0.44 6.30
CA ASN A 40 -12.81 0.07 4.92
C ASN A 40 -12.15 -1.27 4.60
N ALA A 41 -12.48 -2.30 5.39
CA ALA A 41 -11.99 -3.67 5.30
C ALA A 41 -10.46 -3.82 5.50
N SER A 42 -9.95 -3.29 6.62
CA SER A 42 -8.55 -3.48 7.01
C SER A 42 -8.23 -4.95 7.28
N THR A 43 -6.98 -5.34 7.04
CA THR A 43 -6.45 -6.69 7.28
C THR A 43 -5.31 -6.71 8.30
N ASP A 44 -4.96 -5.54 8.84
CA ASP A 44 -4.00 -5.35 9.92
C ASP A 44 -4.70 -5.08 11.27
N ASP A 45 -3.93 -4.70 12.28
CA ASP A 45 -4.43 -4.48 13.64
C ASP A 45 -5.14 -3.12 13.85
N SER A 46 -5.46 -2.37 12.79
CA SER A 46 -6.06 -1.03 12.87
C SER A 46 -7.31 -0.98 13.74
N VAL A 47 -8.22 -1.94 13.55
CA VAL A 47 -9.50 -2.00 14.28
C VAL A 47 -9.26 -2.27 15.76
N GLN A 48 -8.41 -3.25 16.09
CA GLN A 48 -8.09 -3.62 17.47
C GLN A 48 -7.45 -2.44 18.23
N LEU A 49 -6.57 -1.68 17.58
CA LEU A 49 -5.94 -0.50 18.15
C LEU A 49 -6.96 0.61 18.47
N MET A 50 -7.88 0.89 17.53
CA MET A 50 -8.96 1.86 17.77
C MET A 50 -9.89 1.43 18.91
N GLU A 51 -10.32 0.17 18.93
CA GLU A 51 -11.18 -0.36 20.01
C GLU A 51 -10.51 -0.26 21.38
N THR A 52 -9.23 -0.61 21.45
CA THR A 52 -8.43 -0.53 22.68
C THR A 52 -8.33 0.91 23.16
N PHE A 53 -8.05 1.85 22.26
CA PHE A 53 -7.96 3.26 22.57
C PHE A 53 -9.29 3.83 23.08
N ILE A 54 -10.38 3.59 22.36
CA ILE A 54 -11.73 4.06 22.74
C ILE A 54 -12.11 3.56 24.13
N ARG A 55 -11.87 2.27 24.40
CA ARG A 55 -12.16 1.65 25.71
C ARG A 55 -11.29 2.24 26.82
N ARG A 56 -9.99 2.39 26.59
CA ARG A 56 -9.04 2.91 27.57
C ARG A 56 -9.35 4.35 27.98
N HIS A 57 -9.80 5.17 27.04
CA HIS A 57 -10.09 6.60 27.27
C HIS A 57 -11.57 6.87 27.59
N GLY A 58 -12.42 5.84 27.65
CA GLY A 58 -13.85 5.99 27.98
C GLY A 58 -14.64 6.82 26.95
N LEU A 59 -14.23 6.79 25.68
CA LEU A 59 -14.78 7.64 24.61
C LEU A 59 -16.11 7.08 24.08
N THR A 60 -17.18 7.14 24.87
CA THR A 60 -18.48 6.50 24.55
C THR A 60 -19.19 7.03 23.30
N ARG A 61 -18.80 8.22 22.82
CA ARG A 61 -19.31 8.85 21.58
C ARG A 61 -18.48 8.53 20.34
N TRP A 62 -17.45 7.70 20.49
CA TRP A 62 -16.58 7.25 19.40
C TRP A 62 -16.97 5.83 19.03
N ARG A 63 -17.18 5.59 17.74
CA ARG A 63 -17.62 4.29 17.23
C ARG A 63 -16.87 3.90 15.96
N ILE A 64 -16.78 2.60 15.75
CA ILE A 64 -16.19 2.01 14.56
C ILE A 64 -17.33 1.42 13.72
N VAL A 65 -17.33 1.73 12.43
CA VAL A 65 -18.28 1.22 11.44
C VAL A 65 -17.50 0.49 10.37
N HIS A 66 -18.02 -0.64 9.89
CA HIS A 66 -17.39 -1.39 8.80
C HIS A 66 -18.01 -1.04 7.45
N GLU A 67 -17.17 -0.78 6.45
CA GLU A 67 -17.55 -0.55 5.05
C GLU A 67 -16.88 -1.59 4.13
N PRO A 68 -17.66 -2.55 3.57
CA PRO A 68 -17.11 -3.61 2.73
C PRO A 68 -16.70 -3.14 1.32
N LEU A 69 -17.31 -2.06 0.78
CA LEU A 69 -16.96 -1.53 -0.53
C LEU A 69 -15.67 -0.73 -0.45
N LYS A 70 -14.60 -1.27 -1.03
CA LYS A 70 -13.30 -0.59 -1.10
C LYS A 70 -13.35 0.76 -1.83
N GLY A 71 -12.82 1.79 -1.18
CA GLY A 71 -12.64 3.13 -1.74
C GLY A 71 -12.83 4.20 -0.68
N THR A 72 -11.95 5.20 -0.67
CA THR A 72 -11.99 6.31 0.30
C THR A 72 -13.32 7.07 0.24
N GLY A 73 -13.88 7.29 -0.96
CA GLY A 73 -15.20 7.90 -1.13
C GLY A 73 -16.35 7.07 -0.55
N ALA A 74 -16.31 5.74 -0.67
CA ALA A 74 -17.31 4.85 -0.08
C ALA A 74 -17.26 4.87 1.46
N ALA A 75 -16.05 4.78 2.03
CA ALA A 75 -15.86 4.86 3.48
C ALA A 75 -16.25 6.24 4.04
N ALA A 76 -15.85 7.33 3.37
CA ALA A 76 -16.24 8.68 3.77
C ALA A 76 -17.75 8.87 3.71
N ASP A 77 -18.42 8.42 2.64
CA ASP A 77 -19.87 8.53 2.52
C ASP A 77 -20.62 7.76 3.60
N THR A 78 -20.19 6.53 3.89
CA THR A 78 -20.76 5.71 4.96
C THR A 78 -20.64 6.40 6.31
N GLY A 79 -19.45 6.90 6.66
CA GLY A 79 -19.26 7.62 7.92
C GLY A 79 -20.09 8.90 8.03
N MET A 80 -20.19 9.67 6.95
CA MET A 80 -21.01 10.89 6.92
C MET A 80 -22.49 10.58 7.13
N ARG A 81 -23.03 9.59 6.42
CA ARG A 81 -24.45 9.19 6.56
C ARG A 81 -24.73 8.61 7.94
N GLU A 82 -23.82 7.82 8.47
CA GLU A 82 -23.89 7.29 9.82
C GLU A 82 -23.93 8.41 10.86
N ALA A 83 -23.07 9.42 10.74
CA ALA A 83 -23.08 10.60 11.60
C ALA A 83 -24.42 11.35 11.53
N ILE A 84 -24.96 11.56 10.33
CA ILE A 84 -26.27 12.21 10.12
C ILE A 84 -27.39 11.41 10.78
N ALA A 85 -27.41 10.08 10.60
CA ALA A 85 -28.38 9.20 11.24
C ALA A 85 -28.29 9.25 12.78
N GLY A 86 -27.08 9.47 13.30
CA GLY A 86 -26.83 9.76 14.72
C GLY A 86 -27.27 11.15 15.20
N GLY A 87 -27.83 11.99 14.32
CA GLY A 87 -28.32 13.33 14.63
C GLY A 87 -27.26 14.44 14.52
N ALA A 88 -26.12 14.18 13.88
CA ALA A 88 -25.13 15.21 13.63
C ALA A 88 -25.67 16.27 12.66
N GLN A 89 -25.51 17.54 13.01
CA GLN A 89 -25.90 18.69 12.18
C GLN A 89 -24.68 19.29 11.48
N LEU A 90 -23.51 19.15 12.10
CA LEU A 90 -22.22 19.55 11.58
C LEU A 90 -21.38 18.30 11.37
N LEU A 91 -20.72 18.21 10.22
CA LEU A 91 -19.86 17.10 9.87
C LEU A 91 -18.46 17.62 9.59
N ALA A 92 -17.45 16.87 10.00
CA ALA A 92 -16.06 17.11 9.67
C ALA A 92 -15.41 15.81 9.20
N ARG A 93 -14.43 15.90 8.30
CA ARG A 93 -13.63 14.76 7.84
C ARG A 93 -12.16 15.03 8.10
N THR A 94 -11.49 14.02 8.65
CA THR A 94 -10.04 13.89 8.58
C THR A 94 -9.66 12.46 8.22
N ASP A 95 -8.39 12.23 7.89
CA ASP A 95 -7.91 10.90 7.48
C ASP A 95 -7.16 10.21 8.63
N ALA A 96 -7.04 8.88 8.55
CA ALA A 96 -6.45 8.04 9.59
C ALA A 96 -4.94 8.31 9.86
N ASP A 97 -4.27 9.06 8.99
CA ASP A 97 -2.86 9.46 9.10
C ASP A 97 -2.68 10.99 9.24
N CYS A 98 -3.74 11.72 9.57
CA CYS A 98 -3.73 13.17 9.77
C CYS A 98 -3.74 13.55 11.26
N LEU A 99 -3.11 14.68 11.60
CA LEU A 99 -3.18 15.24 12.95
C LEU A 99 -3.95 16.56 12.90
N PRO A 100 -5.25 16.60 13.23
CA PRO A 100 -5.95 17.85 13.45
C PRO A 100 -5.23 18.69 14.52
N ARG A 101 -5.11 20.01 14.29
CA ARG A 101 -4.56 20.92 15.32
C ARG A 101 -5.50 20.92 16.53
N HIS A 102 -5.00 21.13 17.75
CA HIS A 102 -5.80 21.08 18.99
C HIS A 102 -7.13 21.89 18.97
N ASP A 103 -7.19 22.98 18.22
CA ASP A 103 -8.38 23.85 18.08
C ASP A 103 -9.22 23.57 16.82
N TRP A 104 -8.96 22.46 16.11
CA TRP A 104 -9.55 22.18 14.80
C TRP A 104 -11.06 21.98 14.86
N THR A 105 -11.58 21.19 15.82
CA THR A 105 -13.03 20.99 15.99
C THR A 105 -13.75 22.30 16.31
N ALA A 106 -13.17 23.12 17.18
CA ALA A 106 -13.69 24.45 17.51
C ALA A 106 -13.71 25.38 16.27
N ALA A 107 -12.66 25.34 15.46
CA ALA A 107 -12.57 26.12 14.23
C ALA A 107 -13.61 25.67 13.19
N VAL A 108 -13.82 24.36 13.02
CA VAL A 108 -14.87 23.80 12.15
C VAL A 108 -16.25 24.22 12.65
N ARG A 109 -16.52 24.07 13.95
CA ARG A 109 -17.81 24.47 14.55
C ARG A 109 -18.08 25.95 14.34
N ARG A 110 -17.11 26.82 14.62
CA ARG A 110 -17.23 28.27 14.39
C ARG A 110 -17.53 28.58 12.94
N ALA A 111 -16.87 27.91 12.00
CA ALA A 111 -17.09 28.12 10.57
C ALA A 111 -18.51 27.76 10.13
N LEU A 112 -19.03 26.63 10.60
CA LEU A 112 -20.32 26.09 10.16
C LEU A 112 -21.53 26.57 10.98
N THR A 113 -21.29 27.18 12.14
CA THR A 113 -22.36 27.76 12.96
C THR A 113 -22.93 29.00 12.25
N PRO A 114 -24.27 29.17 12.16
CA PRO A 114 -24.88 30.34 11.56
C PRO A 114 -24.40 31.66 12.19
N SER A 115 -24.33 32.73 11.40
CA SER A 115 -23.86 34.03 11.89
C SER A 115 -24.73 34.62 13.00
N HIS A 116 -26.04 34.37 12.98
CA HIS A 116 -26.95 34.78 14.04
C HIS A 116 -26.80 33.97 15.34
N GLU A 117 -26.13 32.81 15.28
CA GLU A 117 -25.74 31.98 16.42
C GLU A 117 -24.27 32.26 16.85
N GLY A 118 -23.61 33.28 16.26
CA GLY A 118 -22.23 33.68 16.59
C GLY A 118 -21.12 32.99 15.80
N GLY A 119 -21.45 32.23 14.74
CA GLY A 119 -20.47 31.62 13.84
C GLY A 119 -20.22 32.42 12.56
N LEU A 120 -19.61 31.78 11.55
CA LEU A 120 -19.34 32.41 10.25
C LEU A 120 -20.46 32.17 9.22
N GLY A 121 -21.38 31.24 9.47
CA GLY A 121 -22.51 30.94 8.59
C GLY A 121 -22.14 30.23 7.29
N LEU A 122 -20.97 29.58 7.22
CA LEU A 122 -20.60 28.76 6.07
C LEU A 122 -21.36 27.43 6.09
N ALA A 123 -21.73 26.93 4.92
CA ALA A 123 -22.31 25.61 4.76
C ALA A 123 -21.26 24.53 4.46
N LEU A 124 -20.10 24.91 3.90
CA LEU A 124 -18.91 24.08 3.67
C LEU A 124 -17.63 24.88 3.96
N VAL A 125 -16.67 24.26 4.65
CA VAL A 125 -15.34 24.82 4.92
C VAL A 125 -14.25 23.85 4.46
N GLY A 126 -13.28 24.35 3.70
CA GLY A 126 -12.02 23.65 3.41
C GLY A 126 -10.90 24.20 4.29
N GLY A 127 -10.05 23.33 4.82
CA GLY A 127 -9.05 23.71 5.81
C GLY A 127 -7.59 23.69 5.36
N GLU A 128 -6.79 24.34 6.21
CA GLU A 128 -5.35 24.28 6.41
C GLU A 128 -4.61 22.96 6.15
N LEU A 129 -3.96 22.70 5.01
CA LEU A 129 -3.03 21.57 4.93
C LEU A 129 -1.59 21.98 5.26
N VAL A 130 -1.03 21.39 6.31
CA VAL A 130 0.37 21.57 6.70
C VAL A 130 1.06 20.21 6.71
N PRO A 131 2.25 20.04 6.13
CA PRO A 131 2.99 18.78 6.28
C PRO A 131 3.26 18.42 7.74
N ARG A 132 3.04 17.15 8.09
CA ARG A 132 3.40 16.59 9.40
C ARG A 132 4.86 16.88 9.78
N ARG A 133 5.10 17.07 11.08
CA ARG A 133 6.43 17.44 11.60
C ARG A 133 7.26 16.24 12.02
N ASP A 134 6.58 15.13 12.30
CA ASP A 134 7.10 13.88 12.86
C ASP A 134 7.56 12.86 11.81
N GLU A 135 7.40 13.16 10.52
CA GLU A 135 7.79 12.25 9.42
C GLU A 135 9.22 12.48 8.90
N GLY A 136 10.09 13.16 9.65
CA GLY A 136 11.51 13.34 9.27
C GLY A 136 11.76 14.27 8.07
N LEU A 137 10.74 14.96 7.54
CA LEU A 137 10.93 15.95 6.46
C LEU A 137 11.63 17.21 6.96
N GLY A 138 12.68 17.63 6.26
CA GLY A 138 13.34 18.91 6.51
C GLY A 138 12.40 20.10 6.31
N TRP A 139 12.63 21.18 7.06
CA TRP A 139 11.85 22.43 6.93
C TRP A 139 11.75 22.96 5.49
N PRO A 140 12.81 22.95 4.65
CA PRO A 140 12.71 23.44 3.27
C PRO A 140 11.70 22.65 2.43
N THR A 141 11.70 21.32 2.57
CA THR A 141 10.77 20.44 1.84
C THR A 141 9.33 20.66 2.29
N ARG A 142 9.10 20.86 3.59
CA ARG A 142 7.76 21.18 4.12
C ARG A 142 7.26 22.54 3.61
N ALA A 143 8.13 23.55 3.57
CA ALA A 143 7.80 24.85 3.01
C ALA A 143 7.46 24.76 1.52
N ALA A 144 8.24 23.99 0.75
CA ALA A 144 7.98 23.76 -0.67
C ALA A 144 6.64 23.03 -0.92
N LEU A 145 6.34 21.98 -0.14
CA LEU A 145 5.06 21.27 -0.21
C LEU A 145 3.88 22.21 0.06
N ARG A 146 3.95 22.98 1.15
CA ARG A 146 2.92 23.96 1.50
C ARG A 146 2.75 25.02 0.41
N GLY A 147 3.84 25.56 -0.12
CA GLY A 147 3.83 26.52 -1.22
C GLY A 147 3.21 25.95 -2.50
N ALA A 148 3.49 24.70 -2.83
CA ALA A 148 2.93 24.03 -4.00
C ALA A 148 1.41 23.81 -3.87
N VAL A 149 0.92 23.47 -2.67
CA VAL A 149 -0.52 23.39 -2.37
C VAL A 149 -1.19 24.75 -2.60
N HIS A 150 -0.64 25.84 -2.03
CA HIS A 150 -1.18 27.18 -2.24
C HIS A 150 -1.18 27.62 -3.71
N LEU A 151 -0.13 27.28 -4.46
CA LEU A 151 -0.05 27.57 -5.88
C LEU A 151 -1.12 26.80 -6.67
N ALA A 152 -1.32 25.52 -6.35
CA ALA A 152 -2.36 24.69 -6.96
C ALA A 152 -3.77 25.23 -6.64
N GLU A 153 -4.01 25.66 -5.39
CA GLU A 153 -5.26 26.32 -4.97
C GLU A 153 -5.52 27.59 -5.79
N ALA A 154 -4.51 28.47 -5.89
CA ALA A 154 -4.61 29.72 -6.64
C ALA A 154 -4.86 29.48 -8.13
N PHE A 155 -4.13 28.54 -8.73
CA PHE A 155 -4.30 28.18 -10.14
C PHE A 155 -5.68 27.56 -10.40
N GLY A 156 -6.17 26.70 -9.49
CA GLY A 156 -7.48 26.06 -9.58
C GLY A 156 -8.63 27.08 -9.66
N ARG A 157 -8.52 28.26 -9.03
CA ARG A 157 -9.53 29.32 -9.10
C ARG A 157 -9.63 29.97 -10.48
N ILE A 158 -8.54 29.98 -11.23
CA ILE A 158 -8.41 30.71 -12.49
C ILE A 158 -8.59 29.76 -13.69
N ARG A 159 -8.32 28.45 -13.53
CA ARG A 159 -8.42 27.43 -14.59
C ARG A 159 -9.80 27.46 -15.28
N PRO A 160 -9.87 27.66 -16.62
CA PRO A 160 -11.14 27.71 -17.36
C PRO A 160 -12.00 26.46 -17.18
N GLY A 161 -11.39 25.27 -17.14
CA GLY A 161 -12.10 24.00 -16.93
C GLY A 161 -12.74 23.82 -15.55
N ASN A 162 -12.57 24.77 -14.63
CA ASN A 162 -13.28 24.80 -13.35
C ASN A 162 -14.46 25.79 -13.34
N ARG A 163 -14.74 26.43 -14.48
CA ARG A 163 -15.86 27.35 -14.68
C ARG A 163 -16.96 26.63 -15.44
N ASP A 164 -18.16 26.68 -14.87
CA ASP A 164 -19.39 26.18 -15.46
C ASP A 164 -20.49 27.18 -15.11
N PRO A 165 -21.36 27.57 -16.06
CA PRO A 165 -22.49 28.48 -15.79
C PRO A 165 -23.40 28.01 -14.65
N ALA A 166 -23.48 26.70 -14.39
CA ALA A 166 -24.25 26.14 -13.28
C ALA A 166 -23.64 26.42 -11.89
N TYR A 167 -22.35 26.78 -11.82
CA TYR A 167 -21.69 27.06 -10.54
C TYR A 167 -22.01 28.47 -10.04
N ARG A 168 -22.50 28.53 -8.80
CA ARG A 168 -22.81 29.80 -8.13
C ARG A 168 -21.57 30.54 -7.66
N GLY A 169 -20.42 29.88 -7.49
CA GLY A 169 -19.19 30.54 -7.02
C GLY A 169 -17.88 29.90 -7.52
N PRO A 170 -16.73 30.46 -7.09
CA PRO A 170 -15.41 30.06 -7.56
C PRO A 170 -15.03 28.65 -7.11
N TYR A 171 -14.10 28.02 -7.82
CA TYR A 171 -13.54 26.75 -7.37
C TYR A 171 -12.80 26.93 -6.04
N MET A 172 -13.02 26.01 -5.12
CA MET A 172 -12.30 25.92 -3.86
C MET A 172 -11.69 24.54 -3.77
N MET A 173 -10.37 24.44 -3.69
CA MET A 173 -9.75 23.16 -3.41
C MET A 173 -10.01 22.85 -1.92
N ALA A 174 -10.75 21.78 -1.69
CA ALA A 174 -10.92 21.20 -0.36
C ALA A 174 -10.23 19.83 -0.41
N ALA A 175 -9.21 19.63 0.40
CA ALA A 175 -8.61 18.32 0.54
C ALA A 175 -9.48 17.47 1.48
N GLY A 176 -9.81 16.25 1.10
CA GLY A 176 -10.75 15.39 1.82
C GLY A 176 -10.43 15.19 3.29
N CYS A 177 -9.14 15.19 3.64
CA CYS A 177 -8.66 15.07 5.01
C CYS A 177 -8.83 16.33 5.89
N ASN A 178 -9.38 17.42 5.35
CA ASN A 178 -9.63 18.64 6.09
C ASN A 178 -10.84 19.41 5.52
N VAL A 179 -12.02 18.82 5.70
CA VAL A 179 -13.31 19.37 5.26
C VAL A 179 -14.29 19.42 6.42
N GLY A 180 -15.08 20.49 6.51
CA GLY A 180 -16.29 20.56 7.33
C GLY A 180 -17.51 20.93 6.49
N ILE A 181 -18.66 20.30 6.71
CA ILE A 181 -19.89 20.55 5.95
C ILE A 181 -21.11 20.38 6.85
N THR A 182 -22.18 21.14 6.60
CA THR A 182 -23.47 20.91 7.29
C THR A 182 -24.14 19.63 6.76
N SER A 183 -24.81 18.87 7.62
CA SER A 183 -25.50 17.63 7.21
C SER A 183 -26.51 17.86 6.08
N ARG A 184 -27.32 18.93 6.20
CA ARG A 184 -28.27 19.34 5.17
C ARG A 184 -27.62 19.58 3.81
N LEU A 185 -26.50 20.32 3.76
CA LEU A 185 -25.82 20.56 2.50
C LEU A 185 -25.21 19.27 1.93
N TYR A 186 -24.67 18.42 2.79
CA TYR A 186 -24.12 17.12 2.38
C TYR A 186 -25.17 16.25 1.68
N GLU A 187 -26.37 16.14 2.26
CA GLU A 187 -27.49 15.41 1.67
C GLU A 187 -27.96 16.02 0.34
N GLN A 188 -28.09 17.35 0.29
CA GLN A 188 -28.48 18.06 -0.94
C GLN A 188 -27.46 17.92 -2.06
N ALA A 189 -26.16 17.85 -1.73
CA ALA A 189 -25.09 17.65 -2.68
C ALA A 189 -24.98 16.18 -3.16
N GLY A 190 -25.74 15.25 -2.58
CA GLY A 190 -25.70 13.82 -2.88
C GLY A 190 -24.63 13.03 -2.13
N GLY A 191 -23.75 13.71 -1.38
CA GLY A 191 -22.65 13.12 -0.62
C GLY A 191 -21.39 12.82 -1.44
N PHE A 192 -20.45 12.10 -0.83
CA PHE A 192 -19.24 11.62 -1.51
C PHE A 192 -19.60 10.52 -2.52
N PRO A 193 -19.06 10.58 -3.74
CA PRO A 193 -19.18 9.48 -4.69
C PRO A 193 -18.58 8.19 -4.13
N ARG A 194 -19.34 7.09 -4.21
CA ARG A 194 -18.89 5.75 -3.80
C ARG A 194 -18.04 5.08 -4.89
N THR A 195 -16.90 5.67 -5.22
CA THR A 195 -15.98 5.21 -6.26
C THR A 195 -14.65 4.71 -5.68
N ARG A 196 -13.88 3.95 -6.46
CA ARG A 196 -12.48 3.62 -6.10
C ARG A 196 -11.61 4.88 -6.23
N ILE A 197 -10.50 4.94 -5.47
CA ILE A 197 -9.65 6.13 -5.38
C ILE A 197 -9.04 6.53 -6.73
N GLU A 198 -8.81 5.55 -7.61
CA GLU A 198 -8.22 5.75 -8.94
C GLU A 198 -9.22 6.27 -9.98
N GLN A 199 -10.52 6.19 -9.70
CA GLN A 199 -11.57 6.49 -10.68
C GLN A 199 -12.01 7.95 -10.64
N LEU A 200 -11.98 8.58 -9.46
CA LEU A 200 -12.47 9.94 -9.27
C LEU A 200 -11.85 10.56 -8.02
N HIS A 201 -11.48 11.85 -8.11
CA HIS A 201 -11.17 12.64 -6.92
C HIS A 201 -12.48 12.98 -6.19
N GLU A 202 -12.85 12.22 -5.14
CA GLU A 202 -14.15 12.36 -4.49
C GLU A 202 -14.41 13.76 -3.93
N ASP A 203 -13.36 14.42 -3.44
CA ASP A 203 -13.45 15.75 -2.83
C ASP A 203 -13.81 16.83 -3.85
N ARG A 204 -13.23 16.71 -5.06
CA ARG A 204 -13.53 17.63 -6.17
C ARG A 204 -14.97 17.46 -6.63
N ALA A 205 -15.49 16.24 -6.64
CA ALA A 205 -16.87 15.97 -7.00
C ALA A 205 -17.85 16.58 -5.99
N LEU A 206 -17.61 16.37 -4.68
CA LEU A 206 -18.42 16.97 -3.62
C LEU A 206 -18.40 18.50 -3.68
N VAL A 207 -17.22 19.11 -3.81
CA VAL A 207 -17.11 20.57 -3.94
C VAL A 207 -17.89 21.07 -5.16
N ASN A 208 -17.76 20.42 -6.32
CA ASN A 208 -18.48 20.85 -7.52
C ASN A 208 -19.99 20.73 -7.37
N ALA A 209 -20.50 19.69 -6.70
CA ALA A 209 -21.92 19.57 -6.36
C ALA A 209 -22.37 20.73 -5.44
N VAL A 210 -21.61 21.02 -4.38
CA VAL A 210 -21.87 22.15 -3.47
C VAL A 210 -21.88 23.49 -4.21
N ARG A 211 -20.97 23.69 -5.17
CA ARG A 211 -20.88 24.92 -5.96
C ARG A 211 -22.10 25.17 -6.83
N GLN A 212 -22.88 24.15 -7.17
CA GLN A 212 -24.15 24.31 -7.89
C GLN A 212 -25.29 24.78 -6.95
N LEU A 213 -25.16 24.52 -5.65
CA LEU A 213 -26.20 24.73 -4.65
C LEU A 213 -26.09 26.08 -3.92
N THR A 214 -24.88 26.48 -3.50
CA THR A 214 -24.69 27.68 -2.66
C THR A 214 -23.40 28.45 -2.99
N ARG A 215 -23.25 29.65 -2.42
CA ARG A 215 -22.01 30.44 -2.34
C ARG A 215 -21.39 30.41 -0.95
N ASP A 216 -22.07 29.82 0.04
CA ASP A 216 -21.69 29.84 1.44
C ASP A 216 -20.62 28.78 1.73
N TYR A 217 -19.49 28.86 1.02
CA TYR A 217 -18.34 28.00 1.27
C TYR A 217 -17.05 28.78 1.18
N GLN A 218 -16.08 28.42 2.02
CA GLN A 218 -14.81 29.14 2.06
C GLN A 218 -13.65 28.26 2.48
N ARG A 219 -12.46 28.60 1.98
CA ARG A 219 -11.19 28.10 2.48
C ARG A 219 -10.79 28.89 3.75
N ARG A 220 -10.44 28.20 4.83
CA ARG A 220 -10.12 28.80 6.14
C ARG A 220 -8.73 28.40 6.64
N SER A 221 -7.85 29.36 6.86
CA SER A 221 -6.46 29.14 7.29
C SER A 221 -6.31 28.76 8.77
N ASP A 222 -7.36 28.97 9.56
CA ASP A 222 -7.47 28.60 10.98
C ASP A 222 -8.00 27.18 11.20
N VAL A 223 -8.57 26.53 10.18
CA VAL A 223 -9.01 25.13 10.25
C VAL A 223 -7.84 24.25 9.84
N VAL A 224 -6.92 23.92 10.74
CA VAL A 224 -5.61 23.31 10.38
C VAL A 224 -5.54 21.81 10.66
N VAL A 225 -5.06 21.06 9.68
CA VAL A 225 -4.70 19.64 9.79
C VAL A 225 -3.25 19.45 9.34
N TYR A 226 -2.47 18.73 10.14
CA TYR A 226 -1.16 18.26 9.73
C TYR A 226 -1.32 16.97 8.91
N ALA A 227 -1.14 17.07 7.59
CA ALA A 227 -1.33 15.98 6.67
C ALA A 227 -0.05 15.16 6.46
N SER A 228 -0.26 13.86 6.36
CA SER A 228 0.75 12.88 6.01
C SER A 228 1.41 13.19 4.68
N SER A 229 2.74 13.19 4.67
CA SER A 229 3.56 13.44 3.48
C SER A 229 4.18 12.16 2.92
N ARG A 230 3.72 10.99 3.38
CA ARG A 230 4.17 9.67 2.92
C ARG A 230 4.21 9.52 1.40
N ARG A 231 3.22 10.05 0.67
CA ARG A 231 3.21 10.04 -0.81
C ARG A 231 4.34 10.87 -1.40
N ALA A 232 4.64 12.02 -0.81
CA ALA A 232 5.76 12.86 -1.23
C ALA A 232 7.11 12.19 -0.94
N GLN A 233 7.20 11.40 0.14
CA GLN A 233 8.39 10.61 0.45
C GLN A 233 8.57 9.43 -0.51
N ALA A 234 7.49 8.69 -0.79
CA ALA A 234 7.50 7.51 -1.66
C ALA A 234 7.72 7.86 -3.15
N TRP A 235 6.97 8.83 -3.69
CA TRP A 235 6.98 9.13 -5.13
C TRP A 235 7.91 10.30 -5.49
N GLY A 236 8.24 11.14 -4.50
CA GLY A 236 8.90 12.43 -4.70
C GLY A 236 7.91 13.53 -5.12
N LEU A 237 8.24 14.77 -4.77
CA LEU A 237 7.37 15.95 -4.91
C LEU A 237 6.71 16.10 -6.29
N ALA A 238 7.48 15.97 -7.38
CA ALA A 238 6.96 16.14 -8.74
C ALA A 238 5.87 15.10 -9.09
N ASN A 239 6.07 13.84 -8.71
CA ASN A 239 5.13 12.76 -9.01
C ASN A 239 3.88 12.86 -8.13
N THR A 240 4.05 13.27 -6.86
CA THR A 240 2.92 13.55 -5.97
C THR A 240 2.07 14.71 -6.50
N LEU A 241 2.69 15.79 -7.00
CA LEU A 241 1.95 16.88 -7.62
C LEU A 241 1.25 16.46 -8.93
N LEU A 242 1.85 15.58 -9.72
CA LEU A 242 1.21 15.01 -10.92
C LEU A 242 0.06 14.07 -10.58
N TRP A 243 0.15 13.28 -9.50
CA TRP A 243 -0.96 12.48 -8.98
C TRP A 243 -2.15 13.37 -8.60
N TYR A 244 -1.91 14.47 -7.88
CA TYR A 244 -2.97 15.42 -7.51
C TYR A 244 -3.47 16.26 -8.69
N LYS A 245 -2.75 16.28 -9.81
CA LYS A 245 -3.19 16.91 -11.06
C LYS A 245 -3.91 15.89 -11.93
N ASP A 246 -5.18 15.62 -11.60
CA ASP A 246 -6.07 14.78 -12.40
C ASP A 246 -5.49 13.35 -12.64
N HIS A 247 -4.77 12.79 -11.65
CA HIS A 247 -4.06 11.50 -11.75
C HIS A 247 -3.07 11.38 -12.93
N ALA A 248 -2.43 12.49 -13.34
CA ALA A 248 -1.47 12.51 -14.45
C ALA A 248 -0.21 11.65 -14.22
N TYR A 249 0.00 11.17 -13.00
CA TYR A 249 0.95 10.10 -12.67
C TYR A 249 0.16 8.94 -12.05
N CYS A 250 0.20 7.75 -12.65
CA CYS A 250 -0.34 6.52 -12.05
C CYS A 250 0.83 5.64 -11.59
N PRO A 251 1.17 5.61 -10.29
CA PRO A 251 2.22 4.74 -9.79
C PRO A 251 1.81 3.26 -9.92
N PRO A 252 2.78 2.35 -10.09
CA PRO A 252 2.51 0.91 -10.10
C PRO A 252 1.96 0.41 -8.75
N GLU A 253 2.34 1.05 -7.64
CA GLU A 253 1.78 0.83 -6.30
C GLU A 253 1.17 2.13 -5.74
N VAL A 254 -0.15 2.14 -5.58
CA VAL A 254 -0.91 3.26 -5.00
C VAL A 254 -0.91 3.20 -3.46
N ASP A 255 -0.80 1.99 -2.91
CA ASP A 255 -0.71 1.76 -1.48
C ASP A 255 0.74 1.82 -1.00
N ILE A 256 1.04 2.79 -0.15
CA ILE A 256 2.38 3.03 0.42
C ILE A 256 2.40 2.87 1.94
N ARG A 257 1.35 2.24 2.51
CA ARG A 257 1.19 2.02 3.95
C ARG A 257 1.93 0.79 4.48
N ASP A 258 2.55 0.00 3.58
CA ASP A 258 3.44 -1.07 3.99
C ASP A 258 4.61 -0.48 4.81
N PRO A 259 4.78 -0.87 6.09
CA PRO A 259 5.91 -0.43 6.92
C PRO A 259 7.27 -0.71 6.29
N ALA A 260 7.37 -1.72 5.41
CA ALA A 260 8.58 -2.04 4.66
C ALA A 260 8.89 -1.01 3.55
N LEU A 261 7.89 -0.25 3.07
CA LEU A 261 8.03 0.81 2.09
C LEU A 261 8.26 2.19 2.75
N ALA A 262 7.64 2.45 3.90
CA ALA A 262 7.80 3.71 4.65
C ALA A 262 9.22 3.94 5.21
N GLN A 263 9.98 2.85 5.42
CA GLN A 263 11.39 2.89 5.84
C GLN A 263 12.38 3.03 4.67
N ARG A 264 11.93 3.10 3.42
CA ARG A 264 12.83 3.36 2.30
C ARG A 264 13.24 4.84 2.32
N PRO A 265 14.53 5.18 2.49
CA PRO A 265 14.95 6.58 2.45
C PRO A 265 14.53 7.21 1.11
N ALA A 266 14.14 8.48 1.13
CA ALA A 266 13.79 9.28 -0.05
C ALA A 266 14.77 9.04 -1.22
N ARG A 267 14.27 9.06 -2.48
CA ARG A 267 14.90 8.96 -3.83
C ARG A 267 16.41 8.65 -3.97
N THR A 268 17.25 9.18 -3.10
CA THR A 268 18.57 8.63 -2.77
C THR A 268 18.54 7.11 -2.61
N SER A 269 17.56 6.48 -1.92
CA SER A 269 17.60 5.02 -1.73
C SER A 269 17.23 4.19 -2.94
N ILE A 270 16.30 4.59 -3.82
CA ILE A 270 15.99 3.79 -5.02
C ILE A 270 17.12 3.93 -6.04
N ALA A 271 17.66 5.13 -6.24
CA ALA A 271 18.81 5.31 -7.11
C ALA A 271 20.06 4.63 -6.55
N LEU A 272 20.27 4.68 -5.23
CA LEU A 272 21.37 4.00 -4.54
C LEU A 272 21.16 2.48 -4.54
N ALA A 273 19.94 1.99 -4.31
CA ALA A 273 19.57 0.58 -4.37
C ALA A 273 19.71 0.05 -5.78
N ALA A 274 19.19 0.74 -6.80
CA ALA A 274 19.41 0.41 -8.20
C ALA A 274 20.91 0.44 -8.56
N ARG A 275 21.68 1.37 -7.96
CA ARG A 275 23.14 1.39 -8.13
C ARG A 275 23.83 0.21 -7.43
N HIS A 276 23.39 -0.17 -6.23
CA HIS A 276 23.91 -1.31 -5.47
C HIS A 276 23.52 -2.63 -6.13
N GLU A 277 22.29 -2.76 -6.59
CA GLU A 277 21.76 -3.87 -7.37
C GLU A 277 22.52 -3.99 -8.70
N ARG A 278 22.68 -2.90 -9.44
CA ARG A 278 23.50 -2.90 -10.66
C ARG A 278 24.96 -3.27 -10.36
N ARG A 279 25.55 -2.78 -9.27
CA ARG A 279 26.90 -3.18 -8.83
C ARG A 279 26.96 -4.66 -8.49
N LEU A 280 25.97 -5.19 -7.76
CA LEU A 280 25.87 -6.59 -7.38
C LEU A 280 25.74 -7.49 -8.61
N LEU A 281 24.84 -7.16 -9.53
CA LEU A 281 24.62 -7.90 -10.78
C LEU A 281 25.83 -7.82 -11.72
N LEU A 282 26.49 -6.66 -11.80
CA LEU A 282 27.76 -6.53 -12.55
C LEU A 282 28.90 -7.32 -11.91
N ALA A 283 28.98 -7.35 -10.57
CA ALA A 283 30.01 -8.12 -9.87
C ALA A 283 29.79 -9.63 -10.03
N ALA A 284 28.54 -10.09 -9.94
CA ALA A 284 28.18 -11.50 -10.10
C ALA A 284 28.27 -11.96 -11.56
N HIS A 285 27.87 -11.10 -12.51
CA HIS A 285 27.73 -11.43 -13.92
C HIS A 285 28.31 -10.32 -14.84
N PRO A 286 29.64 -10.11 -14.83
CA PRO A 286 30.28 -8.97 -15.51
C PRO A 286 30.06 -8.94 -17.03
N LEU A 287 29.82 -10.10 -17.64
CA LEU A 287 29.57 -10.22 -19.08
C LEU A 287 28.08 -10.41 -19.42
N ALA A 288 27.37 -11.24 -18.68
CA ALA A 288 25.98 -11.59 -18.99
C ALA A 288 25.00 -10.46 -18.65
N PHE A 289 25.21 -9.76 -17.52
CA PHE A 289 24.30 -8.68 -17.12
C PHE A 289 24.28 -7.51 -18.10
N PRO A 290 25.43 -6.94 -18.56
CA PRO A 290 25.41 -5.88 -19.58
C PRO A 290 24.75 -6.29 -20.89
N PHE A 291 24.96 -7.55 -21.32
CA PHE A 291 24.33 -8.08 -22.53
C PHE A 291 22.81 -8.13 -22.39
N ILE A 292 22.29 -8.63 -21.26
CA ILE A 292 20.85 -8.69 -20.99
C ILE A 292 20.25 -7.29 -20.82
N ASP A 293 20.93 -6.40 -20.10
CA ASP A 293 20.49 -5.01 -19.85
C ASP A 293 20.33 -4.24 -21.18
N ALA A 294 21.24 -4.44 -22.12
CA ALA A 294 21.22 -3.82 -23.46
C ALA A 294 20.07 -4.28 -24.36
N ILE A 295 19.41 -5.41 -24.06
CA ILE A 295 18.25 -5.88 -24.85
C ILE A 295 17.08 -4.91 -24.67
N GLY A 296 16.66 -4.20 -25.71
CA GLY A 296 15.54 -3.27 -25.60
C GLY A 296 14.19 -3.97 -25.42
N GLY A 297 13.31 -3.37 -24.60
CA GLY A 297 11.93 -3.81 -24.37
C GLY A 297 11.74 -4.75 -23.18
N PRO A 298 10.49 -4.95 -22.72
CA PRO A 298 10.16 -5.84 -21.60
C PRO A 298 10.24 -7.32 -21.96
N VAL A 299 10.01 -7.65 -23.24
CA VAL A 299 10.15 -9.01 -23.80
C VAL A 299 10.82 -8.92 -25.16
N ARG A 300 11.82 -9.77 -25.40
CA ARG A 300 12.46 -9.87 -26.70
C ARG A 300 12.93 -11.28 -27.00
N ARG A 301 12.62 -11.74 -28.21
CA ARG A 301 13.21 -12.98 -28.75
C ARG A 301 14.62 -12.69 -29.25
N VAL A 302 15.60 -13.38 -28.69
CA VAL A 302 17.01 -13.31 -29.07
C VAL A 302 17.39 -14.62 -29.78
N PRO A 303 17.91 -14.56 -31.03
CA PRO A 303 18.34 -15.75 -31.75
C PRO A 303 19.34 -16.59 -30.95
N GLY A 304 19.13 -17.90 -30.88
CA GLY A 304 19.98 -18.84 -30.15
C GLY A 304 19.82 -18.84 -28.61
N LEU A 305 19.29 -17.77 -28.02
CA LEU A 305 19.07 -17.63 -26.57
C LEU A 305 17.60 -17.87 -26.15
N GLY A 306 16.65 -17.58 -27.04
CA GLY A 306 15.22 -17.74 -26.76
C GLY A 306 14.52 -16.42 -26.42
N VAL A 307 13.46 -16.48 -25.61
CA VAL A 307 12.70 -15.29 -25.21
C VAL A 307 13.26 -14.76 -23.89
N VAL A 308 13.79 -13.54 -23.91
CA VAL A 308 14.24 -12.83 -22.72
C VAL A 308 13.10 -11.94 -22.23
N VAL A 309 12.70 -12.13 -20.97
CA VAL A 309 11.70 -11.30 -20.29
C VAL A 309 12.41 -10.55 -19.17
N LYS A 310 12.39 -9.22 -19.24
CA LYS A 310 13.03 -8.33 -18.25
C LYS A 310 12.04 -7.70 -17.28
N ASP A 311 10.76 -7.78 -17.61
CA ASP A 311 9.68 -7.26 -16.80
C ASP A 311 9.21 -8.33 -15.80
N ALA A 312 9.43 -8.07 -14.51
CA ALA A 312 9.11 -9.01 -13.45
C ALA A 312 7.59 -9.20 -13.27
N ASP A 313 6.80 -8.15 -13.50
CA ASP A 313 5.34 -8.21 -13.39
C ASP A 313 4.75 -9.04 -14.53
N LEU A 314 5.28 -8.87 -15.74
CA LEU A 314 4.90 -9.70 -16.87
C LEU A 314 5.31 -11.16 -16.67
N MET A 315 6.52 -11.41 -16.17
CA MET A 315 6.96 -12.77 -15.83
C MET A 315 6.02 -13.41 -14.80
N ARG A 316 5.66 -12.67 -13.75
CA ARG A 316 4.71 -13.12 -12.73
C ARG A 316 3.34 -13.40 -13.33
N ALA A 317 2.81 -12.54 -14.20
CA ALA A 317 1.53 -12.74 -14.85
C ALA A 317 1.51 -14.05 -15.66
N VAL A 318 2.58 -14.33 -16.42
CA VAL A 318 2.74 -15.59 -17.16
C VAL A 318 2.83 -16.80 -16.23
N LEU A 319 3.62 -16.72 -15.15
CA LEU A 319 3.79 -17.84 -14.20
C LEU A 319 2.51 -18.15 -13.40
N MET A 320 1.62 -17.17 -13.24
CA MET A 320 0.35 -17.30 -12.51
C MET A 320 -0.82 -17.67 -13.41
N ASP A 321 -0.71 -17.52 -14.73
CA ASP A 321 -1.71 -17.92 -15.72
C ASP A 321 -1.51 -19.39 -16.13
N SER A 322 -1.98 -20.29 -15.27
CA SER A 322 -1.97 -21.74 -15.52
C SER A 322 -3.00 -22.21 -16.55
N ASP A 323 -3.90 -21.33 -16.99
CA ASP A 323 -4.93 -21.67 -17.97
C ASP A 323 -4.37 -21.53 -19.40
N SER A 324 -3.56 -20.49 -19.63
CA SER A 324 -2.92 -20.24 -20.93
C SER A 324 -1.52 -20.86 -21.07
N PHE A 325 -0.79 -21.04 -19.96
CA PHE A 325 0.60 -21.53 -19.98
C PHE A 325 0.80 -22.80 -19.16
N GLY A 326 1.38 -23.82 -19.81
CA GLY A 326 1.75 -25.09 -19.18
C GLY A 326 3.25 -25.22 -18.89
N LYS A 327 3.61 -26.17 -18.03
CA LYS A 327 5.00 -26.47 -17.62
C LYS A 327 5.52 -27.82 -18.12
N SER A 328 4.88 -28.37 -19.14
CA SER A 328 5.12 -29.71 -19.70
C SER A 328 5.64 -29.71 -21.16
N GLY A 329 6.01 -28.54 -21.71
CA GLY A 329 6.55 -28.41 -23.07
C GLY A 329 8.06 -28.69 -23.20
N PRO A 330 8.61 -28.79 -24.42
CA PRO A 330 10.04 -28.96 -24.64
C PRO A 330 10.87 -27.84 -23.99
N GLY A 331 11.92 -28.20 -23.24
CA GLY A 331 12.75 -27.26 -22.47
C GLY A 331 12.08 -26.66 -21.23
N SER A 332 10.90 -27.14 -20.85
CA SER A 332 10.24 -26.78 -19.60
C SER A 332 10.85 -27.52 -18.40
N PRO A 333 10.57 -27.08 -17.16
CA PRO A 333 10.95 -27.83 -15.97
C PRO A 333 10.41 -29.27 -15.98
N GLY A 334 9.22 -29.52 -16.55
CA GLY A 334 8.68 -30.86 -16.70
C GLY A 334 9.55 -31.76 -17.57
N ASP A 335 9.99 -31.27 -18.73
CA ASP A 335 10.88 -31.97 -19.66
C ASP A 335 12.27 -32.25 -19.02
N LEU A 336 12.73 -31.34 -18.15
CA LEU A 336 13.99 -31.48 -17.44
C LEU A 336 13.96 -32.52 -16.31
N TRP A 337 12.93 -32.46 -15.46
CA TRP A 337 12.90 -33.20 -14.20
C TRP A 337 12.21 -34.55 -14.31
N THR A 338 11.27 -34.73 -15.25
CA THR A 338 10.56 -36.01 -15.43
C THR A 338 11.51 -37.18 -15.71
N PRO A 339 12.58 -37.04 -16.52
CA PRO A 339 13.55 -38.12 -16.71
C PRO A 339 14.35 -38.46 -15.44
N VAL A 340 14.51 -37.53 -14.50
CA VAL A 340 15.29 -37.73 -13.27
C VAL A 340 14.42 -38.26 -12.14
N LEU A 341 13.26 -37.65 -11.90
CA LEU A 341 12.40 -37.88 -10.73
C LEU A 341 11.15 -38.71 -11.05
N GLY A 342 10.95 -39.05 -12.34
CA GLY A 342 9.82 -39.82 -12.82
C GLY A 342 8.55 -38.98 -13.08
N PRO A 343 7.49 -39.60 -13.63
CA PRO A 343 6.28 -38.90 -14.09
C PRO A 343 5.51 -38.16 -13.00
N ARG A 344 5.64 -38.59 -11.73
CA ARG A 344 4.94 -37.97 -10.59
C ARG A 344 5.44 -36.57 -10.25
N VAL A 345 6.60 -36.15 -10.76
CA VAL A 345 7.08 -34.77 -10.55
C VAL A 345 6.10 -33.74 -11.12
N LEU A 346 5.38 -34.10 -12.19
CA LEU A 346 4.41 -33.23 -12.85
C LEU A 346 3.13 -33.01 -12.02
N MET A 347 2.77 -33.94 -11.12
CA MET A 347 1.66 -33.73 -10.16
C MET A 347 1.89 -32.51 -9.27
N ASN A 348 3.15 -32.08 -9.09
CA ASN A 348 3.50 -30.90 -8.30
C ASN A 348 3.66 -29.63 -9.15
N MET A 349 3.48 -29.69 -10.47
CA MET A 349 3.88 -28.59 -11.36
C MET A 349 2.78 -28.10 -12.30
N ASP A 350 1.90 -29.00 -12.79
CA ASP A 350 0.91 -28.66 -13.83
C ASP A 350 -0.26 -29.67 -13.93
N GLY A 351 -1.37 -29.27 -14.54
CA GLY A 351 -2.52 -30.13 -14.85
C GLY A 351 -3.58 -30.26 -13.74
N ALA A 352 -4.62 -31.04 -14.01
CA ALA A 352 -5.80 -31.18 -13.13
C ALA A 352 -5.43 -31.71 -11.73
N ASP A 353 -4.56 -32.71 -11.66
CA ASP A 353 -4.08 -33.30 -10.40
C ASP A 353 -3.31 -32.28 -9.55
N HIS A 354 -2.48 -31.44 -10.19
CA HIS A 354 -1.78 -30.35 -9.51
C HIS A 354 -2.75 -29.30 -8.95
N LEU A 355 -3.76 -28.92 -9.73
CA LEU A 355 -4.78 -27.97 -9.28
C LEU A 355 -5.64 -28.53 -8.14
N GLU A 356 -5.92 -29.84 -8.14
CA GLU A 356 -6.60 -30.51 -7.04
C GLU A 356 -5.72 -30.54 -5.78
N LEU A 357 -4.44 -30.91 -5.91
CA LEU A 357 -3.49 -30.90 -4.81
C LEU A 357 -3.33 -29.49 -4.21
N ARG A 358 -3.17 -28.47 -5.06
CA ARG A 358 -3.07 -27.07 -4.63
C ARG A 358 -4.31 -26.61 -3.88
N ARG A 359 -5.51 -27.00 -4.33
CA ARG A 359 -6.77 -26.72 -3.62
C ARG A 359 -6.81 -27.38 -2.24
N LYS A 360 -6.37 -28.64 -2.13
CA LYS A 360 -6.31 -29.36 -0.85
C LYS A 360 -5.30 -28.75 0.12
N LEU A 361 -4.16 -28.27 -0.38
CA LEU A 361 -3.09 -27.69 0.44
C LEU A 361 -3.29 -26.20 0.74
N ALA A 362 -4.15 -25.48 0.02
CA ALA A 362 -4.37 -24.04 0.18
C ALA A 362 -4.60 -23.58 1.64
N PRO A 363 -5.34 -24.30 2.50
CA PRO A 363 -5.51 -23.91 3.91
C PRO A 363 -4.20 -23.89 4.72
N LEU A 364 -3.21 -24.71 4.36
CA LEU A 364 -1.88 -24.71 5.00
C LEU A 364 -1.08 -23.44 4.70
N PHE A 365 -1.49 -22.69 3.67
CA PHE A 365 -0.84 -21.45 3.24
C PHE A 365 -1.72 -20.22 3.52
N SER A 366 -2.64 -20.31 4.48
CA SER A 366 -3.37 -19.13 4.98
C SER A 366 -2.40 -18.11 5.61
N PRO A 367 -2.72 -16.80 5.64
CA PRO A 367 -1.83 -15.80 6.22
C PRO A 367 -1.43 -16.09 7.67
N GLY A 368 -2.33 -16.67 8.48
CA GLY A 368 -2.03 -17.11 9.85
C GLY A 368 -1.05 -18.28 9.87
N SER A 369 -1.34 -19.34 9.11
CA SER A 369 -0.49 -20.53 9.02
C SER A 369 0.93 -20.20 8.52
N VAL A 370 1.04 -19.29 7.54
CA VAL A 370 2.33 -18.84 7.01
C VAL A 370 3.07 -18.00 8.03
N ARG A 371 2.38 -17.13 8.77
CA ARG A 371 2.99 -16.30 9.83
C ARG A 371 3.61 -17.17 10.91
N ASP A 372 2.88 -18.18 11.37
CA ASP A 372 3.36 -19.12 12.40
C ASP A 372 4.53 -19.96 11.86
N LEU A 373 4.43 -20.48 10.64
CA LEU A 373 5.51 -21.22 9.97
C LEU A 373 6.80 -20.39 9.86
N VAL A 374 6.68 -19.12 9.47
CA VAL A 374 7.82 -18.20 9.32
C VAL A 374 8.38 -17.81 10.69
N ALA A 375 7.54 -17.53 11.67
CA ALA A 375 7.99 -17.20 13.03
C ALA A 375 8.78 -18.35 13.66
N ASP A 376 8.25 -19.57 13.56
CA ASP A 376 8.87 -20.79 14.10
C ASP A 376 10.16 -21.17 13.37
N SER A 377 10.18 -21.05 12.04
CA SER A 377 11.29 -21.55 11.21
C SER A 377 12.40 -20.51 11.03
N LEU A 378 12.04 -19.24 10.85
CA LEU A 378 12.97 -18.17 10.45
C LEU A 378 13.19 -17.12 11.55
N GLY A 379 12.19 -16.85 12.40
CA GLY A 379 12.16 -15.70 13.30
C GLY A 379 13.48 -15.46 14.06
N PRO A 380 13.97 -16.41 14.88
CA PRO A 380 15.19 -16.24 15.65
C PRO A 380 16.45 -16.08 14.80
N ALA A 381 16.54 -16.77 13.65
CA ALA A 381 17.71 -16.72 12.77
C ALA A 381 17.78 -15.38 12.02
N THR A 382 16.64 -14.91 11.53
CA THR A 382 16.52 -13.63 10.83
C THR A 382 16.74 -12.45 11.77
N GLN A 383 16.26 -12.54 13.02
CA GLN A 383 16.52 -11.52 14.03
C GLN A 383 18.02 -11.38 14.32
N ARG A 384 18.73 -12.50 14.53
CA ARG A 384 20.20 -12.49 14.69
C ARG A 384 20.93 -11.91 13.48
N LEU A 385 20.48 -12.23 12.26
CA LEU A 385 21.04 -11.63 11.05
C LEU A 385 20.87 -10.11 11.04
N SER A 386 19.68 -9.63 11.41
CA SER A 386 19.38 -8.19 11.49
C SER A 386 20.28 -7.48 12.50
N GLU A 387 20.45 -8.04 13.70
CA GLU A 387 21.35 -7.50 14.74
C GLU A 387 22.81 -7.42 14.27
N ARG A 388 23.30 -8.45 13.55
CA ARG A 388 24.66 -8.45 12.98
C ARG A 388 24.83 -7.38 11.90
N LEU A 389 23.86 -7.26 11.00
CA LEU A 389 23.85 -6.22 9.96
C LEU A 389 23.81 -4.81 10.56
N GLN A 390 23.03 -4.58 11.61
CA GLN A 390 22.96 -3.29 12.32
C GLN A 390 24.29 -2.91 12.99
N ARG A 391 25.08 -3.91 13.41
CA ARG A 391 26.44 -3.71 13.92
C ARG A 391 27.49 -3.51 12.83
N GLY A 392 27.10 -3.54 11.56
CA GLY A 392 28.02 -3.38 10.42
C GLY A 392 28.89 -4.61 10.16
N GLU A 393 28.49 -5.78 10.63
CA GLU A 393 29.24 -7.02 10.39
C GLU A 393 29.07 -7.53 8.96
N GLU A 394 30.10 -8.22 8.48
CA GLU A 394 30.00 -9.03 7.27
C GLU A 394 29.18 -10.30 7.56
N VAL A 395 28.25 -10.61 6.66
CA VAL A 395 27.33 -11.74 6.79
C VAL A 395 27.26 -12.51 5.47
N ASP A 396 27.18 -13.84 5.57
CA ASP A 396 26.92 -14.70 4.42
C ASP A 396 25.40 -14.89 4.24
N LEU A 397 24.83 -14.11 3.32
CA LEU A 397 23.42 -14.18 2.98
C LEU A 397 23.02 -15.49 2.29
N VAL A 398 23.95 -16.12 1.56
CA VAL A 398 23.67 -17.39 0.86
C VAL A 398 23.53 -18.52 1.88
N SER A 399 24.47 -18.59 2.82
CA SER A 399 24.39 -19.55 3.93
C SER A 399 23.12 -19.33 4.75
N HIS A 400 22.77 -18.09 5.08
CA HIS A 400 21.52 -17.79 5.78
C HIS A 400 20.28 -18.25 5.00
N ALA A 401 20.22 -17.94 3.69
CA ALA A 401 19.09 -18.34 2.84
C ALA A 401 18.95 -19.87 2.73
N GLN A 402 20.06 -20.61 2.66
CA GLN A 402 20.04 -22.07 2.65
C GLN A 402 19.49 -22.65 3.96
N HIS A 403 19.95 -22.14 5.11
CA HIS A 403 19.42 -22.54 6.41
C HIS A 403 17.93 -22.21 6.56
N ALA A 404 17.52 -21.01 6.12
CA ALA A 404 16.14 -20.57 6.11
C ALA A 404 15.24 -21.50 5.28
N ALA A 405 15.66 -21.78 4.03
CA ALA A 405 14.93 -22.68 3.15
C ALA A 405 14.84 -24.10 3.72
N SER A 406 15.94 -24.63 4.27
CA SER A 406 15.97 -25.92 4.95
C SER A 406 14.96 -26.00 6.10
N ALA A 407 14.95 -25.00 6.98
CA ALA A 407 14.07 -24.98 8.14
C ALA A 407 12.60 -24.97 7.71
N VAL A 408 12.24 -24.11 6.76
CA VAL A 408 10.86 -24.00 6.24
C VAL A 408 10.42 -25.29 5.55
N ILE A 409 11.24 -25.85 4.66
CA ILE A 409 10.88 -27.08 3.94
C ILE A 409 10.77 -28.25 4.91
N SER A 410 11.72 -28.39 5.84
CA SER A 410 11.70 -29.47 6.83
C SER A 410 10.45 -29.39 7.69
N ARG A 411 10.07 -28.19 8.13
CA ARG A 411 8.85 -27.97 8.92
C ARG A 411 7.58 -28.26 8.11
N LEU A 412 7.52 -27.81 6.86
CA LEU A 412 6.36 -27.98 5.98
C LEU A 412 6.11 -29.45 5.60
N VAL A 413 7.18 -30.21 5.36
CA VAL A 413 7.11 -31.62 4.96
C VAL A 413 7.13 -32.57 6.17
N GLY A 414 7.45 -32.06 7.36
CA GLY A 414 7.56 -32.86 8.59
C GLY A 414 8.86 -33.66 8.69
N LEU A 415 9.93 -33.20 8.04
CA LEU A 415 11.26 -33.83 8.13
C LEU A 415 11.98 -33.40 9.42
N PRO A 416 12.78 -34.29 10.02
CA PRO A 416 13.67 -33.93 11.12
C PRO A 416 14.64 -32.79 10.74
N PRO A 417 15.01 -31.91 11.68
CA PRO A 417 16.03 -30.90 11.44
C PRO A 417 17.35 -31.52 10.97
N GLY A 418 17.97 -30.92 9.96
CA GLY A 418 19.28 -31.36 9.44
C GLY A 418 19.22 -32.40 8.31
N VAL A 419 18.04 -32.89 7.92
CA VAL A 419 17.89 -33.75 6.73
C VAL A 419 18.17 -32.97 5.44
N ILE A 420 17.71 -31.72 5.39
CA ILE A 420 18.03 -30.79 4.30
C ILE A 420 19.21 -29.94 4.76
N ASP A 421 20.42 -30.32 4.39
CA ASP A 421 21.65 -29.63 4.80
C ASP A 421 22.36 -28.95 3.62
N ALA A 422 23.50 -28.31 3.89
CA ALA A 422 24.32 -27.71 2.85
C ALA A 422 24.78 -28.75 1.79
N GLY A 423 24.98 -30.01 2.20
CA GLY A 423 25.31 -31.12 1.31
C GLY A 423 24.18 -31.43 0.34
N PHE A 424 22.93 -31.45 0.80
CA PHE A 424 21.75 -31.64 -0.02
C PHE A 424 21.60 -30.53 -1.07
N PHE A 425 21.82 -29.26 -0.69
CA PHE A 425 21.79 -28.15 -1.64
C PHE A 425 22.92 -28.23 -2.67
N ALA A 426 24.12 -28.63 -2.26
CA ALA A 426 25.25 -28.82 -3.18
C ALA A 426 25.00 -29.96 -4.18
N ARG A 427 24.45 -31.09 -3.73
CA ARG A 427 24.03 -32.21 -4.60
C ARG A 427 22.96 -31.77 -5.59
N SER A 428 21.92 -31.10 -5.11
CA SER A 428 20.84 -30.58 -5.95
C SER A 428 21.34 -29.56 -6.99
N SER A 429 22.28 -28.68 -6.59
CA SER A 429 22.87 -27.69 -7.49
C SER A 429 23.71 -28.31 -8.62
N THR A 430 24.32 -29.47 -8.35
CA THR A 430 25.08 -30.25 -9.33
C THR A 430 24.17 -30.70 -10.49
N VAL A 431 22.95 -31.13 -10.18
CA VAL A 431 21.96 -31.56 -11.19
C VAL A 431 21.52 -30.37 -12.05
N THR A 432 21.22 -29.22 -11.44
CA THR A 432 20.85 -28.01 -12.19
C THR A 432 22.01 -27.45 -13.02
N GLY A 433 23.26 -27.68 -12.60
CA GLY A 433 24.46 -27.27 -13.33
C GLY A 433 24.69 -28.02 -14.64
N PHE A 434 23.97 -29.12 -14.89
CA PHE A 434 24.04 -29.85 -16.16
C PHE A 434 23.32 -29.13 -17.32
N VAL A 435 22.48 -28.15 -16.99
CA VAL A 435 21.66 -27.41 -17.94
C VAL A 435 22.38 -26.14 -18.35
N SER A 436 22.38 -25.83 -19.64
CA SER A 436 22.91 -24.58 -20.16
C SER A 436 21.92 -23.95 -21.13
N LEU A 437 22.07 -22.65 -21.38
CA LEU A 437 21.23 -21.94 -22.35
C LEU A 437 21.29 -22.56 -23.76
N ALA A 438 22.40 -23.21 -24.12
CA ALA A 438 22.58 -23.88 -25.41
C ALA A 438 22.04 -25.32 -25.45
N ARG A 439 21.78 -25.94 -24.28
CA ARG A 439 21.25 -27.30 -24.16
C ARG A 439 20.27 -27.35 -22.98
N PRO A 440 18.98 -27.07 -23.23
CA PRO A 440 17.95 -27.03 -22.19
C PRO A 440 17.47 -28.43 -21.78
N SER A 441 18.15 -29.50 -22.20
CA SER A 441 17.79 -30.89 -21.90
C SER A 441 19.01 -31.70 -21.43
N LEU A 442 18.75 -32.75 -20.65
CA LEU A 442 19.79 -33.62 -20.10
C LEU A 442 20.10 -34.77 -21.08
N THR A 443 21.38 -35.05 -21.27
CA THR A 443 21.82 -36.26 -22.00
C THR A 443 21.55 -37.53 -21.18
N PRO A 444 21.47 -38.72 -21.81
CA PRO A 444 21.27 -39.98 -21.07
C PRO A 444 22.29 -40.23 -19.94
N ARG A 445 23.55 -39.82 -20.15
CA ARG A 445 24.59 -39.90 -19.11
C ARG A 445 24.33 -38.94 -17.95
N GLN A 446 23.91 -37.70 -18.23
CA GLN A 446 23.55 -36.73 -17.20
C GLN A 446 22.28 -37.15 -16.43
N ILE A 447 21.31 -37.77 -17.10
CA ILE A 447 20.12 -38.33 -16.42
C ILE A 447 20.53 -39.43 -15.44
N THR A 448 21.41 -40.34 -15.87
CA THR A 448 21.92 -41.42 -15.02
C THR A 448 22.64 -40.85 -13.79
N ARG A 449 23.55 -39.90 -14.01
CA ARG A 449 24.27 -39.23 -12.93
C ARG A 449 23.35 -38.43 -12.00
N ALA A 450 22.35 -37.75 -12.54
CA ALA A 450 21.37 -37.01 -11.75
C ALA A 450 20.53 -37.94 -10.87
N ARG A 451 20.16 -39.12 -11.37
CA ARG A 451 19.46 -40.14 -10.57
C ARG A 451 20.32 -40.65 -9.43
N GLU A 452 21.60 -40.96 -9.69
CA GLU A 452 22.54 -41.35 -8.62
C GLU A 452 22.62 -40.30 -7.51
N VAL A 453 22.79 -39.01 -7.88
CA VAL A 453 22.89 -37.89 -6.94
C VAL A 453 21.62 -37.67 -6.12
N MET A 454 20.44 -37.98 -6.67
CA MET A 454 19.16 -37.84 -5.97
C MET A 454 18.80 -39.05 -5.10
N HIS A 455 19.47 -40.19 -5.29
CA HIS A 455 19.30 -41.40 -4.49
C HIS A 455 20.37 -41.57 -3.40
N GLU A 456 21.40 -40.71 -3.38
CA GLU A 456 22.40 -40.51 -2.31
C GLU A 456 21.94 -39.53 -1.21
#